data_AF-A0AAE0TNG5-F1
#
_entry.id   AF-A0AAE0TNG5-F1
#
_cell.length_a   1.000
_cell.length_b   1.000
_cell.length_c   1.000
_cell.angle_alpha   90.00
_cell.angle_beta   90.00
_cell.angle_gamma   90.00
#
_symmetry.space_group_name_H-M   'P 1'
#
loop_
_entity.id
_entity.type
_entity.pdbx_description
1 polymer ?
#
loop_
_entity_poly.entity_id
_entity_poly.type
_entity_poly.pdbx_seq_one_letter_code
_entity_poly.pdbx_strand_id
1 'polypeptide(L)'
;MSNTICLRCLTRALPSPIVSSASNTAHRAAFSTTTSLSANPPKKKASGGAKPVTKAGKTLRLSKNKRVTTARPPASGERKALRKKIVLSNTNALEVQGLVDLSAENVGGAGKLRSLEGRVIGLSDDTVEALRALEAFKPGQGWGLFRRPAALVRRETVELGEALQGVFESKNVTWQMIYGARGSGKSVLLLQGMAMAYLQGWVVIHFPEARAMTNAQTSYQPYKTPEGETIYIQPHYTAQLLLNISKANRRLLNSLRISKKHDLPIPLQSNISLARLAELGADDPTLAYPIWQALWSELTASSQPEKEGQFRPPVFVGVDGVDHIMRMSAYLNGEAQPIHAHELAVARDYANLLSGKTDLPNGGMVMASTSASTRPSVPTLDHILSRKVASRQLKSLLTIRDTLRQQADGAAATQDIDISPLESFNTLAIEDAVLRRQVCDFRDRVQRLWNNSAPLPKLRSALEATTFTLPEWNPYIAIDQRVSDVMEMVEVRKVQGLSKLEARGVMEYYARSGMMRSAVTEGLVSEQWSLAGNGIVGELEKAAVMTRF
;
A
#
# COMPACT_ATOMS: atom_id res chain seq x y z
N MET A 1 -53.91 -32.56 6.92
CA MET A 1 -54.54 -31.67 7.91
C MET A 1 -53.52 -30.63 8.33
N SER A 2 -53.66 -29.40 7.84
CA SER A 2 -52.74 -28.29 8.08
C SER A 2 -53.15 -27.56 9.36
N ASN A 3 -52.31 -27.62 10.39
CA ASN A 3 -52.49 -26.84 11.61
C ASN A 3 -52.09 -25.39 11.35
N THR A 4 -53.06 -24.49 11.41
CA THR A 4 -52.88 -23.04 11.32
C THR A 4 -52.38 -22.49 12.66
N ILE A 5 -51.06 -22.43 12.83
CA ILE A 5 -50.45 -21.78 13.99
C ILE A 5 -50.59 -20.26 13.83
N CYS A 6 -51.29 -19.63 14.77
CA CYS A 6 -51.48 -18.18 14.83
C CYS A 6 -50.14 -17.45 15.05
N LEU A 7 -49.90 -16.38 14.29
CA LEU A 7 -48.73 -15.50 14.40
C LEU A 7 -48.49 -14.94 15.83
N ARG A 8 -49.54 -14.82 16.64
CA ARG A 8 -49.42 -14.41 18.06
C ARG A 8 -48.82 -15.48 18.97
N CYS A 9 -48.92 -16.76 18.61
CA CYS A 9 -48.31 -17.84 19.39
C CYS A 9 -46.81 -17.95 19.10
N LEU A 10 -46.39 -17.61 17.87
CA LEU A 10 -45.00 -17.64 17.45
C LEU A 10 -44.17 -16.53 18.12
N THR A 11 -44.77 -15.36 18.37
CA THR A 11 -44.09 -14.25 19.07
C THR A 11 -43.88 -14.48 20.56
N ARG A 12 -44.64 -15.40 21.20
CA ARG A 12 -44.44 -15.77 22.62
C ARG A 12 -43.38 -16.86 22.83
N ALA A 13 -42.99 -17.58 21.78
CA ALA A 13 -42.03 -18.68 21.87
C ALA A 13 -40.56 -18.24 21.73
N LEU A 14 -40.30 -16.96 21.41
CA LEU A 14 -38.96 -16.41 21.29
C LEU A 14 -38.54 -15.75 22.62
N PRO A 15 -37.41 -16.13 23.24
CA PRO A 15 -36.90 -15.44 24.41
C PRO A 15 -36.46 -14.02 24.02
N SER A 16 -36.89 -13.03 24.79
CA SER A 16 -36.54 -11.62 24.56
C SER A 16 -35.06 -11.37 24.89
N PRO A 17 -34.31 -10.64 24.06
CA PRO A 17 -32.96 -10.23 24.42
C PRO A 17 -33.02 -9.26 25.60
N ILE A 18 -32.10 -9.45 26.55
CA ILE A 18 -31.91 -8.56 27.70
C ILE A 18 -31.50 -7.18 27.17
N VAL A 19 -32.41 -6.22 27.25
CA VAL A 19 -32.13 -4.80 26.97
C VAL A 19 -31.97 -4.09 28.30
N SER A 20 -30.73 -3.71 28.59
CA SER A 20 -30.36 -2.76 29.64
C SER A 20 -31.02 -1.39 29.39
N SER A 21 -31.45 -0.77 30.48
CA SER A 21 -32.31 0.41 30.60
C SER A 21 -31.96 1.67 29.79
N ALA A 22 -32.97 2.14 29.04
CA ALA A 22 -33.57 3.48 28.93
C ALA A 22 -32.75 4.80 28.77
N SER A 23 -33.18 5.50 27.70
CA SER A 23 -33.53 6.94 27.60
C SER A 23 -32.46 8.01 27.34
N ASN A 24 -32.36 8.44 26.07
CA ASN A 24 -32.71 9.81 25.65
C ASN A 24 -32.57 9.96 24.11
N THR A 25 -33.65 9.71 23.38
CA THR A 25 -33.77 10.06 21.97
C THR A 25 -34.36 11.47 21.84
N ALA A 26 -33.55 12.41 21.38
CA ALA A 26 -33.99 13.74 20.97
C ALA A 26 -34.90 13.63 19.73
N HIS A 27 -36.19 13.90 19.91
CA HIS A 27 -37.13 14.06 18.80
C HIS A 27 -36.80 15.35 18.02
N ARG A 28 -36.49 15.19 16.74
CA ARG A 28 -36.41 16.30 15.78
C ARG A 28 -37.80 16.90 15.58
N ALA A 29 -37.95 18.20 15.82
CA ALA A 29 -39.15 18.95 15.46
C ALA A 29 -39.10 19.35 13.97
N ALA A 30 -40.15 19.03 13.24
CA ALA A 30 -40.44 19.60 11.92
C ALA A 30 -41.36 20.81 12.12
N PHE A 31 -40.88 22.01 11.80
CA PHE A 31 -41.72 23.21 11.77
C PHE A 31 -42.00 23.59 10.31
N SER A 32 -43.23 23.27 9.88
CA SER A 32 -43.91 23.90 8.75
C SER A 32 -44.93 24.87 9.36
N THR A 33 -44.92 26.13 8.94
CA THR A 33 -45.93 27.12 9.33
C THR A 33 -46.52 27.75 8.09
N THR A 34 -47.67 27.24 7.65
CA THR A 34 -48.64 28.01 6.86
C THR A 34 -49.58 28.74 7.83
N THR A 35 -49.92 29.99 7.54
CA THR A 35 -50.84 30.80 8.36
C THR A 35 -52.20 30.87 7.68
N SER A 36 -53.26 30.61 8.44
CA SER A 36 -54.66 30.79 8.04
C SER A 36 -55.16 32.18 8.44
N LEU A 37 -55.81 32.85 7.49
CA LEU A 37 -56.58 34.07 7.66
C LEU A 37 -57.95 33.74 8.28
N SER A 38 -58.33 34.44 9.34
CA SER A 38 -59.74 34.72 9.67
C SER A 38 -59.84 35.97 10.53
N ALA A 39 -60.70 36.90 10.09
CA ALA A 39 -60.84 38.26 10.58
C ALA A 39 -62.06 38.43 11.50
N ASN A 40 -62.13 39.55 12.23
CA ASN A 40 -63.39 40.23 12.58
C ASN A 40 -63.16 41.75 12.79
N PRO A 41 -64.22 42.60 12.64
CA PRO A 41 -64.17 43.92 11.99
C PRO A 41 -63.88 45.13 12.92
N PRO A 42 -63.60 46.33 12.36
CA PRO A 42 -63.06 47.46 13.13
C PRO A 42 -64.16 48.27 13.81
N LYS A 43 -63.92 48.72 15.05
CA LYS A 43 -64.73 49.76 15.72
C LYS A 43 -63.99 51.10 15.75
N LYS A 44 -64.78 52.14 15.50
CA LYS A 44 -64.42 53.55 15.21
C LYS A 44 -63.99 54.34 16.46
N LYS A 45 -63.27 55.43 16.18
CA LYS A 45 -62.50 56.36 17.03
C LYS A 45 -63.30 57.15 18.10
N ALA A 46 -62.59 57.54 19.16
CA ALA A 46 -62.67 58.85 19.85
C ALA A 46 -61.26 59.15 20.42
N SER A 47 -60.48 60.01 19.77
CA SER A 47 -60.24 61.42 20.10
C SER A 47 -59.48 61.67 21.42
N GLY A 48 -58.25 62.20 21.29
CA GLY A 48 -57.63 63.02 22.33
C GLY A 48 -56.53 62.36 23.16
N GLY A 49 -55.28 62.48 22.68
CA GLY A 49 -54.08 62.62 23.51
C GLY A 49 -53.61 61.42 24.36
N ALA A 50 -52.73 60.58 23.79
CA ALA A 50 -51.79 59.79 24.59
C ALA A 50 -50.58 59.35 23.75
N LYS A 51 -49.42 59.33 24.42
CA LYS A 51 -48.06 58.99 23.96
C LYS A 51 -48.01 57.78 23.00
N PRO A 52 -47.14 57.78 21.97
CA PRO A 52 -47.03 56.63 21.07
C PRO A 52 -46.54 55.41 21.85
N VAL A 53 -47.43 54.42 21.93
CA VAL A 53 -47.16 53.08 22.43
C VAL A 53 -46.07 52.46 21.55
N THR A 54 -44.94 52.14 22.18
CA THR A 54 -43.82 51.42 21.57
C THR A 54 -44.30 50.10 21.00
N LYS A 55 -44.27 49.96 19.67
CA LYS A 55 -44.49 48.66 19.02
C LYS A 55 -43.38 47.69 19.45
N ALA A 56 -43.70 46.81 20.41
CA ALA A 56 -42.91 45.63 20.66
C ALA A 56 -43.01 44.70 19.43
N GLY A 57 -41.89 44.47 18.74
CA GLY A 57 -41.83 43.44 17.70
C GLY A 57 -41.30 43.88 16.33
N LYS A 58 -40.12 44.48 16.28
CA LYS A 58 -39.11 44.27 15.23
C LYS A 58 -37.82 44.95 15.69
N THR A 59 -36.96 44.22 16.38
CA THR A 59 -35.58 44.68 16.58
C THR A 59 -34.96 44.83 15.19
N LEU A 60 -34.62 46.05 14.79
CA LEU A 60 -33.83 46.29 13.59
C LEU A 60 -32.55 45.45 13.74
N ARG A 61 -32.38 44.40 12.93
CA ARG A 61 -31.09 43.73 12.80
C ARG A 61 -30.20 44.67 12.00
N LEU A 62 -29.68 45.71 12.66
CA LEU A 62 -28.54 46.45 12.14
C LEU A 62 -27.46 45.40 11.90
N SER A 63 -27.04 45.23 10.65
CA SER A 63 -25.87 44.41 10.34
C SER A 63 -24.75 44.98 11.20
N LYS A 64 -24.29 44.21 12.20
CA LYS A 64 -23.18 44.66 13.04
C LYS A 64 -22.05 45.06 12.10
N ASN A 65 -21.69 46.34 12.15
CA ASN A 65 -20.68 46.96 11.31
C ASN A 65 -19.43 46.08 11.30
N LYS A 66 -18.99 45.76 10.08
CA LYS A 66 -17.70 45.17 9.68
C LYS A 66 -17.10 44.25 10.75
N ARG A 67 -17.38 42.95 10.61
CA ARG A 67 -16.74 41.85 11.34
C ARG A 67 -15.24 42.15 11.42
N VAL A 68 -14.75 42.50 12.60
CA VAL A 68 -13.30 42.61 12.87
C VAL A 68 -12.73 41.27 12.44
N THR A 69 -11.86 41.27 11.42
CA THR A 69 -11.21 40.06 10.93
C THR A 69 -10.22 39.63 12.00
N THR A 70 -10.67 38.80 12.94
CA THR A 70 -9.93 38.47 14.18
C THR A 70 -8.68 37.60 13.96
N ALA A 71 -8.38 37.18 12.73
CA ALA A 71 -7.14 36.50 12.40
C ALA A 71 -6.79 36.62 10.92
N ARG A 72 -5.50 36.65 10.59
CA ARG A 72 -4.99 36.51 9.22
C ARG A 72 -5.44 35.13 8.68
N PRO A 73 -6.06 35.05 7.50
CA PRO A 73 -6.37 33.76 6.90
C PRO A 73 -5.06 33.00 6.63
N PRO A 74 -5.09 31.65 6.67
CA PRO A 74 -3.92 30.85 6.38
C PRO A 74 -3.42 31.11 4.96
N ALA A 75 -2.11 31.03 4.75
CA ALA A 75 -1.49 31.21 3.45
C ALA A 75 -1.95 30.13 2.44
N SER A 76 -1.80 30.42 1.15
CA SER A 76 -2.07 29.44 0.10
C SER A 76 -1.23 28.17 0.33
N GLY A 77 -1.90 27.01 0.30
CA GLY A 77 -1.23 25.72 0.53
C GLY A 77 -0.95 25.37 2.00
N GLU A 78 -1.03 26.30 2.96
CA GLU A 78 -0.71 26.04 4.38
C GLU A 78 -1.57 24.90 4.96
N ARG A 79 -2.87 24.91 4.68
CA ARG A 79 -3.79 23.83 5.11
C ARG A 79 -3.42 22.47 4.51
N LYS A 80 -2.94 22.43 3.26
CA LYS A 80 -2.52 21.19 2.58
C LYS A 80 -1.21 20.70 3.17
N ALA A 81 -0.25 21.60 3.40
CA ALA A 81 1.01 21.30 4.05
C ALA A 81 0.80 20.76 5.47
N LEU A 82 -0.10 21.34 6.27
CA LEU A 82 -0.45 20.82 7.60
C LEU A 82 -0.99 19.39 7.58
N ARG A 83 -1.86 19.05 6.61
CA ARG A 83 -2.40 17.68 6.47
C ARG A 83 -1.37 16.68 5.94
N LYS A 84 -0.39 17.14 5.17
CA LYS A 84 0.70 16.32 4.61
C LYS A 84 1.95 16.30 5.48
N LYS A 85 2.02 17.12 6.54
CA LYS A 85 3.17 17.21 7.43
C LYS A 85 3.35 15.85 8.12
N ILE A 86 4.58 15.36 8.09
CA ILE A 86 4.97 14.12 8.76
C ILE A 86 5.85 14.52 9.96
N VAL A 87 5.53 13.96 11.13
CA VAL A 87 6.34 14.09 12.34
C VAL A 87 7.08 12.78 12.52
N LEU A 88 8.42 12.83 12.52
CA LEU A 88 9.27 11.63 12.55
C LEU A 88 9.98 11.42 13.89
N SER A 89 9.87 12.39 14.80
CA SER A 89 10.44 12.30 16.14
C SER A 89 9.51 12.92 17.16
N ASN A 90 9.47 12.30 18.33
CA ASN A 90 8.78 12.78 19.51
C ASN A 90 9.79 12.91 20.64
N THR A 91 10.00 14.13 21.12
CA THR A 91 10.97 14.37 22.19
C THR A 91 10.54 13.77 23.52
N ASN A 92 9.23 13.57 23.72
CA ASN A 92 8.67 13.08 24.98
C ASN A 92 8.69 11.55 25.09
N ALA A 93 8.89 10.84 23.98
CA ALA A 93 8.99 9.39 23.97
C ALA A 93 10.36 8.94 24.50
N LEU A 94 10.38 7.82 25.24
CA LEU A 94 11.61 7.27 25.80
C LEU A 94 12.45 6.61 24.70
N GLU A 95 13.77 6.71 24.84
CA GLU A 95 14.70 6.01 23.98
C GLU A 95 14.80 4.53 24.39
N VAL A 96 14.53 3.64 23.43
CA VAL A 96 14.61 2.20 23.66
C VAL A 96 16.08 1.79 23.70
N GLN A 97 16.53 1.39 24.89
CA GLN A 97 17.90 0.91 25.10
C GLN A 97 18.18 -0.36 24.28
N GLY A 98 19.33 -0.38 23.61
CA GLY A 98 19.77 -1.53 22.80
C GLY A 98 19.04 -1.69 21.45
N LEU A 99 18.37 -0.65 20.96
CA LEU A 99 17.75 -0.69 19.63
C LEU A 99 18.83 -0.71 18.54
N VAL A 100 18.90 -1.82 17.81
CA VAL A 100 19.85 -2.02 16.70
C VAL A 100 19.38 -1.25 15.46
N ASP A 101 20.31 -0.60 14.78
CA ASP A 101 20.02 0.15 13.56
C ASP A 101 20.18 -0.71 12.31
N LEU A 102 19.40 -0.40 11.27
CA LEU A 102 19.55 -1.01 9.96
C LEU A 102 20.86 -0.52 9.33
N SER A 103 21.79 -1.43 9.06
CA SER A 103 23.09 -1.16 8.46
C SER A 103 23.30 -2.01 7.20
N ALA A 104 24.25 -1.62 6.34
CA ALA A 104 24.61 -2.39 5.15
C ALA A 104 25.07 -3.82 5.49
N GLU A 105 25.75 -4.00 6.64
CA GLU A 105 26.20 -5.32 7.11
C GLU A 105 25.04 -6.22 7.55
N ASN A 106 23.99 -5.64 8.15
CA ASN A 106 22.81 -6.38 8.56
C ASN A 106 21.99 -6.85 7.35
N VAL A 107 22.04 -6.08 6.26
CA VAL A 107 21.36 -6.39 4.99
C VAL A 107 22.14 -7.39 4.15
N GLY A 108 23.46 -7.19 3.98
CA GLY A 108 24.30 -8.04 3.13
C GLY A 108 24.84 -9.30 3.82
N GLY A 109 24.77 -9.37 5.15
CA GLY A 109 25.19 -10.55 5.90
C GLY A 109 24.16 -11.68 5.80
N ALA A 110 24.50 -12.75 5.09
CA ALA A 110 23.67 -13.94 4.97
C ALA A 110 23.17 -14.41 6.35
N GLY A 111 21.86 -14.42 6.55
CA GLY A 111 21.22 -14.88 7.80
C GLY A 111 21.21 -13.91 8.98
N LYS A 112 21.93 -12.77 8.95
CA LYS A 112 21.87 -11.76 10.04
C LYS A 112 20.48 -11.13 10.12
N LEU A 113 19.89 -10.77 8.99
CA LEU A 113 18.54 -10.20 8.95
C LEU A 113 17.49 -11.18 9.49
N ARG A 114 17.67 -12.48 9.21
CA ARG A 114 16.81 -13.55 9.74
C ARG A 114 16.91 -13.71 11.25
N SER A 115 18.09 -13.49 11.85
CA SER A 115 18.26 -13.49 13.31
C SER A 115 17.52 -12.34 14.01
N LEU A 116 17.20 -11.27 13.26
CA LEU A 116 16.48 -10.10 13.74
C LEU A 116 14.96 -10.20 13.50
N GLU A 117 14.46 -11.29 12.91
CA GLU A 117 13.03 -11.51 12.69
C GLU A 117 12.24 -11.36 14.00
N GLY A 118 11.14 -10.60 13.95
CA GLY A 118 10.32 -10.27 15.11
C GLY A 118 10.88 -9.15 16.00
N ARG A 119 12.04 -8.57 15.69
CA ARG A 119 12.60 -7.42 16.41
C ARG A 119 12.39 -6.12 15.65
N VAL A 120 12.20 -5.04 16.41
CA VAL A 120 12.15 -3.68 15.87
C VAL A 120 13.56 -3.16 15.69
N ILE A 121 13.85 -2.57 14.54
CA ILE A 121 15.14 -1.96 14.19
C ILE A 121 14.97 -0.47 13.89
N GLY A 122 15.95 0.33 14.29
CA GLY A 122 16.01 1.76 14.01
C GLY A 122 16.46 2.06 12.58
N LEU A 123 16.00 3.19 12.04
CA LEU A 123 16.56 3.78 10.83
C LEU A 123 17.59 4.84 11.23
N SER A 124 18.74 4.86 10.55
CA SER A 124 19.77 5.88 10.78
C SER A 124 19.34 7.24 10.22
N ASP A 125 19.85 8.34 10.76
CA ASP A 125 19.41 9.69 10.38
C ASP A 125 19.63 9.99 8.89
N ASP A 126 20.75 9.53 8.32
CA ASP A 126 21.05 9.64 6.89
C ASP A 126 19.98 8.92 6.03
N THR A 127 19.59 7.70 6.41
CA THR A 127 18.53 6.95 5.70
C THR A 127 17.18 7.64 5.85
N VAL A 128 16.88 8.19 7.02
CA VAL A 128 15.64 8.93 7.29
C VAL A 128 15.57 10.20 6.43
N GLU A 129 16.68 10.93 6.26
CA GLU A 129 16.72 12.10 5.40
C GLU A 129 16.48 11.73 3.92
N ALA A 130 17.13 10.68 3.43
CA ALA A 130 16.92 10.18 2.07
C ALA A 130 15.46 9.74 1.84
N LEU A 131 14.89 8.96 2.75
CA LEU A 131 13.51 8.49 2.67
C LEU A 131 12.49 9.63 2.82
N ARG A 132 12.81 10.67 3.59
CA ARG A 132 12.01 11.90 3.69
C ARG A 132 12.02 12.68 2.38
N ALA A 133 13.18 12.79 1.72
CA ALA A 133 13.30 13.43 0.42
C ALA A 133 12.52 12.68 -0.68
N LEU A 134 12.45 11.35 -0.59
CA LEU A 134 11.62 10.52 -1.46
C LEU A 134 10.12 10.54 -1.13
N GLU A 135 9.69 11.27 -0.09
CA GLU A 135 8.30 11.25 0.41
C GLU A 135 7.79 9.82 0.76
N ALA A 136 8.69 8.92 1.19
CA ALA A 136 8.35 7.53 1.51
C ALA A 136 7.49 7.40 2.79
N PHE A 137 7.70 8.30 3.75
CA PHE A 137 6.90 8.35 4.97
C PHE A 137 5.52 8.95 4.69
N LYS A 138 4.46 8.40 5.30
CA LYS A 138 3.08 8.84 5.10
C LYS A 138 2.47 9.43 6.37
N PRO A 139 1.60 10.45 6.29
CA PRO A 139 0.97 11.07 7.46
C PRO A 139 0.11 10.14 8.31
N GLY A 140 -0.43 9.06 7.72
CA GLY A 140 -1.25 8.08 8.44
C GLY A 140 -0.46 7.05 9.25
N GLN A 141 0.87 7.11 9.25
CA GLN A 141 1.76 6.19 9.98
C GLN A 141 2.19 6.82 11.32
N GLY A 142 2.29 6.03 12.39
CA GLY A 142 2.58 6.49 13.75
C GLY A 142 4.04 6.84 14.07
N TRP A 143 4.82 7.37 13.13
CA TRP A 143 6.23 7.71 13.39
C TRP A 143 6.40 8.74 14.50
N GLY A 144 5.48 9.70 14.58
CA GLY A 144 5.49 10.77 15.59
C GLY A 144 5.13 10.30 17.00
N LEU A 145 4.89 9.01 17.22
CA LEU A 145 4.72 8.43 18.56
C LEU A 145 6.08 8.20 19.23
N PHE A 146 7.12 7.89 18.46
CA PHE A 146 8.40 7.42 18.96
C PHE A 146 9.50 8.47 18.83
N ARG A 147 10.62 8.27 19.54
CA ARG A 147 11.77 9.18 19.51
C ARG A 147 12.41 9.25 18.12
N ARG A 148 12.60 8.10 17.48
CA ARG A 148 13.16 7.96 16.13
C ARG A 148 12.38 6.94 15.29
N PRO A 149 12.40 7.03 13.96
CA PRO A 149 11.73 6.07 13.09
C PRO A 149 12.33 4.67 13.25
N ALA A 150 11.46 3.70 13.51
CA ALA A 150 11.85 2.29 13.66
C ALA A 150 10.79 1.38 13.03
N ALA A 151 11.23 0.27 12.46
CA ALA A 151 10.35 -0.68 11.77
C ALA A 151 10.63 -2.12 12.21
N LEU A 152 9.60 -2.95 12.21
CA LEU A 152 9.71 -4.37 12.54
C LEU A 152 10.37 -5.14 11.38
N VAL A 153 11.34 -5.99 11.67
CA VAL A 153 11.82 -7.02 10.74
C VAL A 153 10.83 -8.16 10.72
N ARG A 154 10.07 -8.26 9.63
CA ARG A 154 9.11 -9.35 9.41
C ARG A 154 9.73 -10.44 8.57
N ARG A 155 9.07 -11.60 8.52
CA ARG A 155 9.40 -12.63 7.53
C ARG A 155 9.48 -12.07 6.11
N GLU A 156 8.51 -11.24 5.70
CA GLU A 156 8.52 -10.64 4.35
C GLU A 156 9.68 -9.66 4.13
N THR A 157 10.18 -9.02 5.20
CA THR A 157 11.36 -8.16 5.16
C THR A 157 12.63 -8.97 4.95
N VAL A 158 12.74 -10.15 5.60
CA VAL A 158 13.87 -11.07 5.41
C VAL A 158 13.91 -11.57 3.96
N GLU A 159 12.78 -12.04 3.44
CA GLU A 159 12.65 -12.48 2.04
C GLU A 159 12.92 -11.35 1.02
N LEU A 160 12.70 -10.10 1.40
CA LEU A 160 13.04 -8.92 0.58
C LEU A 160 14.55 -8.64 0.60
N GLY A 161 15.18 -8.74 1.77
CA GLY A 161 16.64 -8.60 1.91
C GLY A 161 17.40 -9.67 1.13
N GLU A 162 16.98 -10.92 1.21
CA GLU A 162 17.54 -12.03 0.44
C GLU A 162 17.40 -11.80 -1.08
N ALA A 163 16.25 -11.28 -1.54
CA ALA A 163 16.04 -10.95 -2.94
C ALA A 163 16.97 -9.81 -3.42
N LEU A 164 17.15 -8.77 -2.61
CA LEU A 164 18.08 -7.66 -2.90
C LEU A 164 19.52 -8.15 -3.00
N GLN A 165 19.95 -9.02 -2.09
CA GLN A 165 21.29 -9.62 -2.14
C GLN A 165 21.47 -10.49 -3.38
N GLY A 166 20.49 -11.34 -3.70
CA GLY A 166 20.52 -12.16 -4.92
C GLY A 166 20.62 -11.32 -6.19
N VAL A 167 19.94 -10.18 -6.26
CA VAL A 167 20.06 -9.22 -7.37
C VAL A 167 21.45 -8.60 -7.45
N PHE A 168 22.05 -8.25 -6.32
CA PHE A 168 23.40 -7.68 -6.28
C PHE A 168 24.45 -8.66 -6.84
N GLU A 169 24.36 -9.94 -6.45
CA GLU A 169 25.31 -10.97 -6.87
C GLU A 169 25.10 -11.39 -8.33
N SER A 170 23.85 -11.57 -8.76
CA SER A 170 23.53 -12.09 -10.09
C SER A 170 23.39 -11.03 -11.18
N LYS A 171 23.31 -9.73 -10.82
CA LYS A 171 22.95 -8.61 -11.72
C LYS A 171 21.62 -8.81 -12.47
N ASN A 172 20.74 -9.66 -11.93
CA ASN A 172 19.42 -9.89 -12.50
C ASN A 172 18.43 -8.78 -12.10
N VAL A 173 17.26 -8.79 -12.74
CA VAL A 173 16.15 -7.89 -12.39
C VAL A 173 15.08 -8.69 -11.67
N THR A 174 14.61 -8.17 -10.54
CA THR A 174 13.46 -8.77 -9.84
C THR A 174 12.27 -7.81 -9.87
N TRP A 175 11.12 -8.31 -10.32
CA TRP A 175 9.85 -7.58 -10.33
C TRP A 175 8.94 -8.10 -9.23
N GLN A 176 8.61 -7.26 -8.24
CA GLN A 176 7.77 -7.65 -7.12
C GLN A 176 6.57 -6.72 -6.94
N MET A 177 5.41 -7.29 -6.71
CA MET A 177 4.20 -6.56 -6.33
C MET A 177 3.71 -7.00 -4.95
N ILE A 178 3.53 -6.03 -4.07
CA ILE A 178 3.05 -6.19 -2.71
C ILE A 178 1.54 -5.88 -2.66
N TYR A 179 0.76 -6.83 -2.16
CA TYR A 179 -0.66 -6.61 -1.88
C TYR A 179 -1.09 -7.18 -0.52
N GLY A 180 -2.28 -6.84 -0.06
CA GLY A 180 -2.78 -7.26 1.24
C GLY A 180 -3.78 -6.28 1.86
N ALA A 181 -4.25 -6.60 3.06
CA ALA A 181 -5.30 -5.84 3.76
C ALA A 181 -4.90 -4.41 4.11
N ARG A 182 -5.89 -3.56 4.44
CA ARG A 182 -5.64 -2.21 4.95
C ARG A 182 -4.88 -2.29 6.28
N GLY A 183 -3.86 -1.45 6.44
CA GLY A 183 -3.06 -1.42 7.66
C GLY A 183 -2.07 -2.58 7.82
N SER A 184 -1.90 -3.46 6.82
CA SER A 184 -0.98 -4.61 6.94
C SER A 184 0.51 -4.26 6.88
N GLY A 185 0.87 -3.02 6.49
CA GLY A 185 2.27 -2.58 6.40
C GLY A 185 2.89 -2.54 5.00
N LYS A 186 2.09 -2.63 3.92
CA LYS A 186 2.58 -2.61 2.52
C LYS A 186 3.54 -1.45 2.21
N SER A 187 3.14 -0.22 2.53
CA SER A 187 3.96 0.97 2.31
C SER A 187 5.25 0.95 3.16
N VAL A 188 5.20 0.36 4.35
CA VAL A 188 6.37 0.23 5.22
C VAL A 188 7.34 -0.83 4.68
N LEU A 189 6.83 -1.92 4.10
CA LEU A 189 7.67 -2.91 3.43
C LEU A 189 8.39 -2.32 2.20
N LEU A 190 7.69 -1.51 1.40
CA LEU A 190 8.30 -0.75 0.31
C LEU A 190 9.39 0.22 0.84
N LEU A 191 9.11 0.91 1.95
CA LEU A 191 10.07 1.79 2.62
C LEU A 191 11.30 1.04 3.12
N GLN A 192 11.13 -0.15 3.70
CA GLN A 192 12.25 -1.02 4.10
C GLN A 192 13.08 -1.43 2.89
N GLY A 193 12.45 -1.79 1.76
CA GLY A 193 13.16 -2.06 0.50
C GLY A 193 14.02 -0.89 0.03
N MET A 194 13.46 0.32 0.04
CA MET A 194 14.20 1.55 -0.29
C MET A 194 15.36 1.81 0.67
N ALA A 195 15.15 1.61 1.98
CA ALA A 195 16.19 1.79 2.99
C ALA A 195 17.36 0.81 2.77
N MET A 196 17.05 -0.46 2.50
CA MET A 196 18.04 -1.49 2.23
C MET A 196 18.82 -1.21 0.94
N ALA A 197 18.14 -0.82 -0.13
CA ALA A 197 18.79 -0.43 -1.39
C ALA A 197 19.69 0.82 -1.21
N TYR A 198 19.23 1.84 -0.49
CA TYR A 198 20.02 3.03 -0.19
C TYR A 198 21.30 2.69 0.58
N LEU A 199 21.20 1.82 1.59
CA LEU A 199 22.35 1.38 2.39
C LEU A 199 23.38 0.55 1.58
N GLN A 200 22.92 -0.19 0.57
CA GLN A 200 23.79 -0.92 -0.36
C GLN A 200 24.35 -0.04 -1.49
N GLY A 201 24.10 1.28 -1.47
CA GLY A 201 24.60 2.21 -2.47
C GLY A 201 23.92 2.07 -3.83
N TRP A 202 22.63 1.72 -3.86
CA TRP A 202 21.83 1.70 -5.09
C TRP A 202 21.20 3.06 -5.36
N VAL A 203 20.86 3.32 -6.63
CA VAL A 203 20.05 4.50 -6.98
C VAL A 203 18.59 4.20 -6.63
N VAL A 204 18.02 4.95 -5.69
CA VAL A 204 16.63 4.77 -5.25
C VAL A 204 15.72 5.79 -5.91
N ILE A 205 14.77 5.31 -6.72
CA ILE A 205 13.74 6.12 -7.36
C ILE A 205 12.39 5.69 -6.80
N HIS A 206 11.63 6.65 -6.30
CA HIS A 206 10.34 6.39 -5.68
C HIS A 206 9.26 7.32 -6.22
N PHE A 207 8.10 6.75 -6.54
CA PHE A 207 6.87 7.46 -6.82
C PHE A 207 5.94 7.35 -5.60
N PRO A 208 5.76 8.45 -4.82
CA PRO A 208 5.14 8.38 -3.49
C PRO A 208 3.67 7.95 -3.50
N GLU A 209 2.90 8.43 -4.46
CA GLU A 209 1.50 8.07 -4.68
C GLU A 209 1.17 8.10 -6.18
N ALA A 210 0.93 6.93 -6.77
CA ALA A 210 0.46 6.80 -8.14
C ALA A 210 -0.83 7.58 -8.42
N ARG A 211 -1.66 7.83 -7.39
CA ARG A 211 -2.86 8.66 -7.50
C ARG A 211 -2.56 10.05 -8.05
N ALA A 212 -1.47 10.68 -7.63
CA ALA A 212 -1.12 12.04 -8.05
C ALA A 212 -0.89 12.11 -9.57
N MET A 213 -0.43 11.02 -10.17
CA MET A 213 -0.20 10.90 -11.61
C MET A 213 -1.51 10.77 -12.40
N THR A 214 -2.58 10.22 -11.82
CA THR A 214 -3.80 9.87 -12.57
C THR A 214 -5.01 10.74 -12.28
N ASN A 215 -4.97 11.58 -11.24
CA ASN A 215 -6.14 12.27 -10.69
C ASN A 215 -6.46 13.63 -11.34
N ALA A 216 -5.92 13.92 -12.53
CA ALA A 216 -6.16 15.17 -13.28
C ALA A 216 -5.93 16.48 -12.47
N GLN A 217 -4.96 16.47 -11.54
CA GLN A 217 -4.65 17.64 -10.70
C GLN A 217 -3.43 18.42 -11.17
N THR A 218 -2.52 17.77 -11.90
CA THR A 218 -1.31 18.39 -12.44
C THR A 218 -1.50 18.69 -13.93
N SER A 219 -0.79 19.71 -14.44
CA SER A 219 -0.78 20.03 -15.86
C SER A 219 -0.24 18.86 -16.69
N TYR A 220 -0.81 18.66 -17.88
CA TYR A 220 -0.38 17.65 -18.84
C TYR A 220 -0.39 18.23 -20.24
N GLN A 221 0.41 17.68 -21.14
CA GLN A 221 0.42 18.07 -22.56
C GLN A 221 0.72 16.86 -23.45
N PRO A 222 0.15 16.80 -24.67
CA PRO A 222 0.47 15.75 -25.62
C PRO A 222 1.91 15.90 -26.13
N TYR A 223 2.57 14.77 -26.33
CA TYR A 223 3.91 14.64 -26.89
C TYR A 223 3.90 13.47 -27.87
N LYS A 224 4.41 13.69 -29.07
CA LYS A 224 4.52 12.64 -30.08
C LYS A 224 5.88 11.97 -29.94
N THR A 225 5.89 10.67 -29.69
CA THR A 225 7.12 9.88 -29.69
C THR A 225 7.71 9.80 -31.11
N PRO A 226 9.01 9.50 -31.25
CA PRO A 226 9.60 9.22 -32.57
C PRO A 226 8.90 8.04 -33.29
N GLU A 227 8.29 7.14 -32.54
CA GLU A 227 7.50 5.99 -33.03
C GLU A 227 6.11 6.40 -33.56
N GLY A 228 5.71 7.66 -33.41
CA GLY A 228 4.43 8.20 -33.87
C GLY A 228 3.28 8.07 -32.88
N GLU A 229 3.50 7.48 -31.70
CA GLU A 229 2.50 7.36 -30.65
C GLU A 229 2.29 8.71 -29.93
N THR A 230 1.05 9.02 -29.56
CA THR A 230 0.73 10.19 -28.75
C THR A 230 0.72 9.81 -27.28
N ILE A 231 1.68 10.33 -26.52
CA ILE A 231 1.75 10.19 -25.07
C ILE A 231 1.50 11.53 -24.38
N TYR A 232 1.19 11.50 -23.09
CA TYR A 232 0.93 12.71 -22.32
C TYR A 232 1.98 12.90 -21.24
N ILE A 233 2.75 13.98 -21.34
CA ILE A 233 3.79 14.31 -20.36
C ILE A 233 3.20 15.18 -19.25
N GLN A 234 3.77 15.11 -18.05
CA GLN A 234 3.31 15.85 -16.86
C GLN A 234 4.45 16.72 -16.28
N PRO A 235 4.74 17.90 -16.88
CA PRO A 235 5.91 18.73 -16.60
C PRO A 235 6.20 18.97 -15.11
N HIS A 236 5.19 19.46 -14.37
CA HIS A 236 5.34 19.80 -12.95
C HIS A 236 5.52 18.57 -12.05
N TYR A 237 4.91 17.44 -12.41
CA TYR A 237 5.07 16.20 -11.66
C TYR A 237 6.47 15.62 -11.88
N THR A 238 6.96 15.61 -13.12
CA THR A 238 8.33 15.17 -13.45
C THR A 238 9.39 16.04 -12.77
N ALA A 239 9.19 17.36 -12.70
CA ALA A 239 10.13 18.26 -12.02
C ALA A 239 10.22 17.95 -10.52
N GLN A 240 9.08 17.77 -9.85
CA GLN A 240 9.05 17.38 -8.43
C GLN A 240 9.69 16.00 -8.22
N LEU A 241 9.46 15.04 -9.12
CA LEU A 241 10.07 13.72 -9.05
C LEU A 241 11.60 13.80 -9.16
N LEU A 242 12.13 14.55 -10.13
CA LEU A 242 13.56 14.77 -10.30
C LEU A 242 14.19 15.45 -9.07
N LEU A 243 13.49 16.40 -8.46
CA LEU A 243 13.91 17.05 -7.22
C LEU A 243 14.06 16.05 -6.06
N ASN A 244 13.11 15.12 -5.94
CA ASN A 244 13.12 14.12 -4.88
C ASN A 244 14.26 13.12 -5.10
N ILE A 245 14.48 12.69 -6.35
CA ILE A 245 15.59 11.78 -6.72
C ILE A 245 16.95 12.43 -6.47
N SER A 246 17.13 13.69 -6.85
CA SER A 246 18.40 14.42 -6.69
C SER A 246 18.75 14.65 -5.22
N LYS A 247 17.75 14.98 -4.39
CA LYS A 247 17.94 15.17 -2.93
C LYS A 247 18.27 13.86 -2.24
N ALA A 248 17.52 12.79 -2.52
CA ALA A 248 17.70 11.52 -1.84
C ALA A 248 19.05 10.86 -2.18
N ASN A 249 19.43 10.86 -3.45
CA ASN A 249 20.62 10.17 -3.93
C ASN A 249 21.82 11.12 -4.14
N ARG A 250 21.82 12.31 -3.52
CA ARG A 250 22.79 13.38 -3.78
C ARG A 250 24.24 12.89 -3.70
N ARG A 251 24.58 12.13 -2.66
CA ARG A 251 25.94 11.60 -2.43
C ARG A 251 26.41 10.72 -3.60
N LEU A 252 25.53 9.82 -4.06
CA LEU A 252 25.81 8.87 -5.13
C LEU A 252 25.78 9.55 -6.51
N LEU A 253 24.75 10.34 -6.83
CA LEU A 253 24.62 10.96 -8.14
C LEU A 253 25.69 12.03 -8.44
N ASN A 254 26.37 12.54 -7.41
CA ASN A 254 27.51 13.45 -7.58
C ASN A 254 28.78 12.74 -8.08
N SER A 255 28.97 11.45 -7.76
CA SER A 255 30.11 10.68 -8.26
C SER A 255 29.91 10.22 -9.70
N LEU A 256 28.65 10.14 -10.15
CA LEU A 256 28.28 9.70 -11.49
C LEU A 256 28.32 10.86 -12.49
N ARG A 257 28.91 10.62 -13.67
CA ARG A 257 29.04 11.58 -14.78
C ARG A 257 28.27 11.11 -16.01
N ILE A 258 27.88 12.06 -16.85
CA ILE A 258 27.22 11.78 -18.15
C ILE A 258 28.17 10.98 -19.06
N SER A 259 27.60 9.99 -19.77
CA SER A 259 28.34 9.13 -20.70
C SER A 259 27.87 9.27 -22.16
N LYS A 260 26.57 9.53 -22.37
CA LYS A 260 25.93 9.65 -23.68
C LYS A 260 25.73 11.13 -24.04
N LYS A 261 25.63 11.40 -25.35
CA LYS A 261 25.24 12.73 -25.86
C LYS A 261 23.72 12.79 -25.90
N HIS A 262 23.13 13.74 -25.16
CA HIS A 262 21.69 13.98 -25.13
C HIS A 262 21.36 15.23 -25.93
N ASP A 263 20.38 15.14 -26.82
CA ASP A 263 19.84 16.29 -27.54
C ASP A 263 18.79 16.97 -26.67
N LEU A 264 19.22 17.95 -25.89
CA LEU A 264 18.37 18.75 -25.03
C LEU A 264 18.28 20.18 -25.55
N PRO A 265 17.19 20.91 -25.26
CA PRO A 265 17.06 22.33 -25.62
C PRO A 265 18.13 23.23 -25.00
N ILE A 266 18.88 22.74 -24.01
CA ILE A 266 19.98 23.45 -23.34
C ILE A 266 21.31 22.75 -23.67
N PRO A 267 22.38 23.52 -23.97
CA PRO A 267 23.72 22.95 -24.13
C PRO A 267 24.24 22.37 -22.80
N LEU A 268 24.59 21.09 -22.81
CA LEU A 268 25.20 20.40 -21.67
C LEU A 268 26.72 20.31 -21.81
N GLN A 269 27.42 20.49 -20.70
CA GLN A 269 28.85 20.17 -20.60
C GLN A 269 29.04 18.66 -20.50
N SER A 270 30.09 18.12 -21.12
CA SER A 270 30.36 16.68 -21.16
C SER A 270 30.67 16.06 -19.79
N ASN A 271 31.22 16.83 -18.84
CA ASN A 271 31.62 16.34 -17.50
C ASN A 271 30.63 16.73 -16.38
N ILE A 272 29.37 16.99 -16.72
CA ILE A 272 28.35 17.32 -15.71
C ILE A 272 28.00 16.07 -14.88
N SER A 273 27.71 16.25 -13.59
CA SER A 273 27.24 15.16 -12.72
C SER A 273 25.77 14.85 -12.97
N LEU A 274 25.38 13.59 -12.72
CA LEU A 274 23.96 13.20 -12.85
C LEU A 274 23.08 13.92 -11.83
N ALA A 275 23.62 14.27 -10.66
CA ALA A 275 22.91 15.09 -9.68
C ALA A 275 22.56 16.46 -10.24
N ARG A 276 23.52 17.13 -10.89
CA ARG A 276 23.30 18.44 -11.48
C ARG A 276 22.33 18.38 -12.67
N LEU A 277 22.41 17.31 -13.48
CA LEU A 277 21.45 17.06 -14.55
C LEU A 277 20.01 16.97 -14.01
N ALA A 278 19.80 16.22 -12.93
CA ALA A 278 18.48 16.10 -12.30
C ALA A 278 18.00 17.42 -11.67
N GLU A 279 18.89 18.21 -11.07
CA GLU A 279 18.57 19.56 -10.56
C GLU A 279 18.09 20.50 -11.67
N LEU A 280 18.74 20.50 -12.84
CA LEU A 280 18.33 21.34 -13.98
C LEU A 280 16.88 21.04 -14.42
N GLY A 281 16.47 19.77 -14.42
CA GLY A 281 15.09 19.39 -14.75
C GLY A 281 14.10 19.58 -13.61
N ALA A 282 14.58 19.73 -12.37
CA ALA A 282 13.75 20.09 -11.23
C ALA A 282 13.43 21.58 -11.20
N ASP A 283 14.37 22.43 -11.65
CA ASP A 283 14.23 23.89 -11.67
C ASP A 283 13.29 24.35 -12.81
N ASP A 284 13.33 23.70 -13.98
CA ASP A 284 12.47 24.04 -15.12
C ASP A 284 11.51 22.88 -15.50
N PRO A 285 10.19 23.04 -15.25
CA PRO A 285 9.19 22.04 -15.60
C PRO A 285 9.15 21.69 -17.10
N THR A 286 9.43 22.62 -18.00
CA THR A 286 9.33 22.39 -19.45
C THR A 286 10.39 21.41 -19.95
N LEU A 287 11.55 21.40 -19.29
CA LEU A 287 12.69 20.53 -19.59
C LEU A 287 12.69 19.24 -18.79
N ALA A 288 11.81 19.13 -17.79
CA ALA A 288 11.78 18.01 -16.85
C ALA A 288 11.62 16.65 -17.55
N TYR A 289 10.79 16.54 -18.58
CA TYR A 289 10.57 15.27 -19.28
C TYR A 289 11.76 14.85 -20.17
N PRO A 290 12.32 15.72 -21.04
CA PRO A 290 13.56 15.39 -21.76
C PRO A 290 14.72 15.03 -20.82
N ILE A 291 14.87 15.74 -19.70
CA ILE A 291 15.90 15.47 -18.71
C ILE A 291 15.64 14.14 -17.98
N TRP A 292 14.38 13.80 -17.70
CA TRP A 292 14.01 12.49 -17.18
C TRP A 292 14.43 11.36 -18.12
N GLN A 293 14.18 11.49 -19.42
CA GLN A 293 14.61 10.51 -20.43
C GLN A 293 16.14 10.41 -20.50
N ALA A 294 16.84 11.55 -20.49
CA ALA A 294 18.31 11.59 -20.48
C ALA A 294 18.88 10.90 -19.23
N LEU A 295 18.38 11.25 -18.04
CA LEU A 295 18.76 10.62 -16.77
C LEU A 295 18.51 9.11 -16.81
N TRP A 296 17.35 8.69 -17.29
CA TRP A 296 17.01 7.27 -17.39
C TRP A 296 17.96 6.52 -18.32
N SER A 297 18.26 7.09 -19.49
CA SER A 297 19.20 6.51 -20.45
C SER A 297 20.65 6.43 -19.93
N GLU A 298 21.02 7.31 -19.00
CA GLU A 298 22.32 7.26 -18.31
C GLU A 298 22.34 6.17 -17.24
N LEU A 299 21.28 6.02 -16.45
CA LEU A 299 21.18 4.99 -15.42
C LEU A 299 21.17 3.57 -16.00
N THR A 300 20.58 3.41 -17.19
CA THR A 300 20.57 2.13 -17.94
C THR A 300 21.78 1.95 -18.87
N ALA A 301 22.75 2.88 -18.88
CA ALA A 301 23.99 2.67 -19.61
C ALA A 301 24.82 1.53 -18.99
N SER A 302 25.52 0.75 -19.81
CA SER A 302 26.39 -0.31 -19.31
C SER A 302 27.51 0.26 -18.43
N SER A 303 27.71 -0.30 -17.25
CA SER A 303 28.75 0.15 -16.31
C SER A 303 30.16 -0.01 -16.89
N GLN A 304 30.93 1.08 -16.95
CA GLN A 304 32.34 1.09 -17.34
C GLN A 304 33.20 1.52 -16.14
N PRO A 305 33.66 0.58 -15.28
CA PRO A 305 34.40 0.92 -14.06
C PRO A 305 35.79 1.52 -14.34
N GLU A 306 36.35 1.29 -15.53
CA GLU A 306 37.67 1.79 -15.93
C GLU A 306 37.72 3.31 -16.12
N LYS A 307 36.57 3.95 -16.41
CA LYS A 307 36.48 5.39 -16.62
C LYS A 307 35.86 6.07 -15.41
N GLU A 308 36.48 7.17 -14.99
CA GLU A 308 36.01 7.95 -13.85
C GLU A 308 34.53 8.38 -14.03
N GLY A 309 33.71 8.07 -13.02
CA GLY A 309 32.29 8.44 -12.99
C GLY A 309 31.37 7.66 -13.95
N GLN A 310 31.87 6.62 -14.63
CA GLN A 310 31.09 5.77 -15.53
C GLN A 310 30.70 4.42 -14.93
N PHE A 311 30.96 4.21 -13.64
CA PHE A 311 30.33 3.16 -12.86
C PHE A 311 28.80 3.38 -12.82
N ARG A 312 28.01 2.31 -12.94
CA ARG A 312 26.55 2.38 -12.86
C ARG A 312 26.04 1.37 -11.84
N PRO A 313 25.57 1.83 -10.67
CA PRO A 313 25.02 0.94 -9.65
C PRO A 313 23.63 0.42 -10.05
N PRO A 314 23.15 -0.65 -9.39
CA PRO A 314 21.79 -1.14 -9.57
C PRO A 314 20.75 -0.07 -9.19
N VAL A 315 19.56 -0.18 -9.79
CA VAL A 315 18.47 0.78 -9.58
C VAL A 315 17.33 0.11 -8.82
N PHE A 316 16.87 0.76 -7.75
CA PHE A 316 15.61 0.42 -7.08
C PHE A 316 14.52 1.37 -7.56
N VAL A 317 13.41 0.84 -8.08
CA VAL A 317 12.26 1.64 -8.50
C VAL A 317 11.01 1.22 -7.75
N GLY A 318 10.48 2.08 -6.89
CA GLY A 318 9.32 1.82 -6.05
C GLY A 318 8.10 2.67 -6.37
N VAL A 319 6.90 2.09 -6.48
CA VAL A 319 5.62 2.83 -6.56
C VAL A 319 4.67 2.40 -5.45
N ASP A 320 4.00 3.36 -4.84
CA ASP A 320 2.87 3.09 -3.93
C ASP A 320 1.52 3.50 -4.55
N GLY A 321 0.50 2.68 -4.30
CA GLY A 321 -0.85 2.81 -4.84
C GLY A 321 -0.96 2.45 -6.32
N VAL A 322 -0.20 1.46 -6.79
CA VAL A 322 -0.11 1.06 -8.21
C VAL A 322 -1.47 0.81 -8.88
N ASP A 323 -2.51 0.48 -8.09
CA ASP A 323 -3.90 0.35 -8.54
C ASP A 323 -4.38 1.58 -9.35
N HIS A 324 -3.83 2.77 -9.06
CA HIS A 324 -4.19 3.98 -9.78
C HIS A 324 -3.64 4.05 -11.21
N ILE A 325 -2.51 3.38 -11.49
CA ILE A 325 -1.89 3.29 -12.83
C ILE A 325 -2.53 2.18 -13.67
N MET A 326 -3.10 1.14 -13.06
CA MET A 326 -3.72 0.01 -13.75
C MET A 326 -5.17 0.28 -14.19
N ARG A 327 -5.50 1.52 -14.56
CA ARG A 327 -6.86 1.92 -14.94
C ARG A 327 -6.87 3.14 -15.85
N MET A 328 -8.06 3.50 -16.33
CA MET A 328 -8.30 4.80 -16.95
C MET A 328 -8.00 5.94 -15.97
N SER A 329 -7.26 6.93 -16.42
CA SER A 329 -6.98 8.15 -15.67
C SER A 329 -8.16 9.12 -15.74
N ALA A 330 -8.12 10.16 -14.92
CA ALA A 330 -9.10 11.25 -14.98
C ALA A 330 -8.75 12.31 -16.04
N TYR A 331 -7.60 12.19 -16.71
CA TYR A 331 -7.21 13.11 -17.78
C TYR A 331 -8.02 12.85 -19.04
N LEU A 332 -8.25 13.90 -19.83
CA LEU A 332 -9.03 13.82 -21.06
C LEU A 332 -8.15 14.09 -22.28
N ASN A 333 -8.39 13.36 -23.36
CA ASN A 333 -7.78 13.66 -24.65
C ASN A 333 -8.51 14.82 -25.35
N GLY A 334 -8.07 15.20 -26.56
CA GLY A 334 -8.73 16.23 -27.36
C GLY A 334 -10.19 15.91 -27.73
N GLU A 335 -10.57 14.64 -27.68
CA GLU A 335 -11.93 14.14 -27.93
C GLU A 335 -12.79 14.05 -26.66
N ALA A 336 -12.30 14.60 -25.54
CA ALA A 336 -12.93 14.54 -24.22
C ALA A 336 -13.16 13.10 -23.68
N GLN A 337 -12.39 12.13 -24.17
CA GLN A 337 -12.37 10.76 -23.65
C GLN A 337 -11.29 10.61 -22.58
N PRO A 338 -11.53 9.77 -21.55
CA PRO A 338 -10.52 9.50 -20.55
C PRO A 338 -9.28 8.85 -21.18
N ILE A 339 -8.10 9.33 -20.80
CA ILE A 339 -6.81 8.79 -21.22
C ILE A 339 -6.48 7.61 -20.32
N HIS A 340 -6.00 6.51 -20.89
CA HIS A 340 -5.53 5.38 -20.10
C HIS A 340 -4.26 5.77 -19.32
N ALA A 341 -4.10 5.34 -18.07
CA ALA A 341 -2.94 5.80 -17.28
C ALA A 341 -1.58 5.35 -17.87
N HIS A 342 -1.51 4.22 -18.59
CA HIS A 342 -0.32 3.81 -19.36
C HIS A 342 0.02 4.70 -20.57
N GLU A 343 -0.80 5.70 -20.93
CA GLU A 343 -0.46 6.71 -21.96
C GLU A 343 0.17 7.96 -21.33
N LEU A 344 0.11 8.10 -20.00
CA LEU A 344 0.82 9.13 -19.27
C LEU A 344 2.29 8.73 -19.19
N ALA A 345 3.19 9.58 -19.70
CA ALA A 345 4.57 9.20 -19.98
C ALA A 345 5.31 8.56 -18.78
N VAL A 346 5.23 9.18 -17.61
CA VAL A 346 5.90 8.67 -16.40
C VAL A 346 5.29 7.36 -15.90
N ALA A 347 3.96 7.21 -15.98
CA ALA A 347 3.27 5.99 -15.58
C ALA A 347 3.57 4.85 -16.58
N ARG A 348 3.64 5.19 -17.87
CA ARG A 348 4.06 4.29 -18.95
C ARG A 348 5.47 3.77 -18.73
N ASP A 349 6.42 4.66 -18.44
CA ASP A 349 7.81 4.30 -18.20
C ASP A 349 7.91 3.32 -17.03
N TYR A 350 7.18 3.57 -15.93
CA TYR A 350 7.11 2.63 -14.82
C TYR A 350 6.42 1.31 -15.18
N ALA A 351 5.32 1.32 -15.93
CA ALA A 351 4.63 0.10 -16.36
C ALA A 351 5.52 -0.74 -17.29
N ASN A 352 6.30 -0.10 -18.17
CA ASN A 352 7.29 -0.75 -19.02
C ASN A 352 8.41 -1.38 -18.19
N LEU A 353 8.87 -0.70 -17.13
CA LEU A 353 9.82 -1.27 -16.17
C LEU A 353 9.24 -2.46 -15.42
N LEU A 354 8.00 -2.38 -14.97
CA LEU A 354 7.34 -3.45 -14.22
C LEU A 354 7.07 -4.69 -15.07
N SER A 355 6.79 -4.50 -16.36
CA SER A 355 6.55 -5.57 -17.34
C SER A 355 7.83 -6.21 -17.90
N GLY A 356 8.99 -5.63 -17.61
CA GLY A 356 10.27 -6.09 -18.17
C GLY A 356 10.51 -5.69 -19.63
N LYS A 357 9.71 -4.77 -20.19
CA LYS A 357 9.94 -4.22 -21.54
C LYS A 357 11.18 -3.34 -21.63
N THR A 358 11.53 -2.67 -20.53
CA THR A 358 12.77 -1.88 -20.44
C THR A 358 13.78 -2.60 -19.57
N ASP A 359 14.88 -2.99 -20.18
CA ASP A 359 15.96 -3.74 -19.54
C ASP A 359 16.77 -2.88 -18.57
N LEU A 360 17.20 -3.50 -17.46
CA LEU A 360 18.13 -2.92 -16.49
C LEU A 360 19.45 -3.73 -16.53
N PRO A 361 20.42 -3.35 -17.38
CA PRO A 361 21.62 -4.16 -17.61
C PRO A 361 22.56 -4.27 -16.41
N ASN A 362 22.48 -3.31 -15.48
CA ASN A 362 23.29 -3.30 -14.26
C ASN A 362 22.59 -3.99 -13.07
N GLY A 363 21.45 -4.65 -13.33
CA GLY A 363 20.58 -5.22 -12.31
C GLY A 363 19.71 -4.16 -11.63
N GLY A 364 18.69 -4.64 -10.93
CA GLY A 364 17.78 -3.76 -10.21
C GLY A 364 16.58 -4.47 -9.63
N MET A 365 15.80 -3.73 -8.86
CA MET A 365 14.55 -4.22 -8.31
C MET A 365 13.43 -3.23 -8.58
N VAL A 366 12.37 -3.71 -9.23
CA VAL A 366 11.16 -2.93 -9.49
C VAL A 366 10.08 -3.43 -8.54
N MET A 367 9.64 -2.54 -7.65
CA MET A 367 8.68 -2.87 -6.60
C MET A 367 7.43 -2.03 -6.73
N ALA A 368 6.27 -2.68 -6.69
CA ALA A 368 4.96 -2.04 -6.68
C ALA A 368 4.25 -2.37 -5.36
N SER A 369 3.50 -1.43 -4.80
CA SER A 369 2.58 -1.71 -3.70
C SER A 369 1.17 -1.21 -4.01
N THR A 370 0.18 -2.03 -3.66
CA THR A 370 -1.24 -1.66 -3.76
C THR A 370 -1.66 -0.81 -2.58
N SER A 371 -2.70 0.01 -2.74
CA SER A 371 -3.32 0.80 -1.66
C SER A 371 -4.70 0.25 -1.35
N ALA A 372 -4.96 -0.08 -0.08
CA ALA A 372 -6.29 -0.51 0.37
C ALA A 372 -7.11 0.63 1.00
N SER A 373 -6.50 1.78 1.31
CA SER A 373 -7.19 2.92 1.92
C SER A 373 -7.88 3.81 0.87
N THR A 374 -7.31 3.88 -0.33
CA THR A 374 -7.80 4.71 -1.45
C THR A 374 -7.87 3.90 -2.73
N ARG A 375 -8.31 2.64 -2.63
CA ARG A 375 -8.30 1.71 -3.77
C ARG A 375 -9.39 2.06 -4.78
N PRO A 376 -9.05 2.28 -6.06
CA PRO A 376 -10.04 2.29 -7.13
C PRO A 376 -10.50 0.86 -7.46
N SER A 377 -11.66 0.72 -8.10
CA SER A 377 -12.08 -0.58 -8.64
C SER A 377 -11.23 -0.92 -9.87
N VAL A 378 -10.44 -1.99 -9.79
CA VAL A 378 -9.62 -2.50 -10.90
C VAL A 378 -9.79 -4.03 -10.98
N PRO A 379 -10.88 -4.51 -11.61
CA PRO A 379 -11.21 -5.94 -11.62
C PRO A 379 -10.12 -6.83 -12.22
N THR A 380 -9.43 -6.34 -13.24
CA THR A 380 -8.37 -7.05 -13.99
C THR A 380 -7.17 -7.34 -13.10
N LEU A 381 -6.63 -6.30 -12.45
CA LEU A 381 -5.55 -6.43 -11.49
C LEU A 381 -5.94 -7.35 -10.33
N ASP A 382 -7.14 -7.19 -9.78
CA ASP A 382 -7.62 -7.98 -8.64
C ASP A 382 -7.70 -9.48 -8.98
N HIS A 383 -8.17 -9.81 -10.18
CA HIS A 383 -8.20 -11.19 -10.67
C HIS A 383 -6.80 -11.75 -10.89
N ILE A 384 -5.89 -10.99 -11.50
CA ILE A 384 -4.53 -11.46 -11.75
C ILE A 384 -3.78 -11.69 -10.43
N LEU A 385 -3.95 -10.79 -9.45
CA LEU A 385 -3.38 -10.93 -8.11
C LEU A 385 -3.89 -12.21 -7.43
N SER A 386 -5.21 -12.44 -7.43
CA SER A 386 -5.80 -13.63 -6.81
C SER A 386 -5.36 -14.92 -7.51
N ARG A 387 -5.32 -14.92 -8.85
CA ARG A 387 -4.85 -16.05 -9.66
C ARG A 387 -3.36 -16.36 -9.43
N LYS A 388 -2.49 -15.35 -9.34
CA LYS A 388 -1.06 -15.55 -9.07
C LYS A 388 -0.80 -16.13 -7.69
N VAL A 389 -1.54 -15.67 -6.68
CA VAL A 389 -1.42 -16.21 -5.32
C VAL A 389 -1.96 -17.63 -5.22
N ALA A 390 -3.13 -17.88 -5.82
CA ALA A 390 -3.69 -19.22 -5.96
C ALA A 390 -2.72 -20.17 -6.67
N SER A 391 -2.07 -19.72 -7.76
CA SER A 391 -1.06 -20.50 -8.47
C SER A 391 0.16 -20.83 -7.60
N ARG A 392 0.67 -19.89 -6.81
CA ARG A 392 1.79 -20.13 -5.89
C ARG A 392 1.42 -21.16 -4.80
N GLN A 393 0.25 -21.02 -4.19
CA GLN A 393 -0.25 -21.97 -3.20
C GLN A 393 -0.47 -23.35 -3.82
N LEU A 394 -1.04 -23.39 -5.01
CA LEU A 394 -1.23 -24.63 -5.76
C LEU A 394 0.11 -25.32 -6.06
N LYS A 395 1.13 -24.59 -6.52
CA LYS A 395 2.48 -25.15 -6.74
C LYS A 395 3.02 -25.83 -5.48
N SER A 396 2.93 -25.18 -4.32
CA SER A 396 3.38 -25.79 -3.06
C SER A 396 2.59 -27.06 -2.70
N LEU A 397 1.28 -27.09 -2.97
CA LEU A 397 0.46 -28.26 -2.76
C LEU A 397 0.76 -29.39 -3.75
N LEU A 398 1.04 -29.06 -5.01
CA LEU A 398 1.44 -30.04 -6.02
C LEU A 398 2.77 -30.67 -5.65
N THR A 399 3.74 -29.90 -5.13
CA THR A 399 4.97 -30.46 -4.58
C THR A 399 4.69 -31.45 -3.46
N ILE A 400 3.79 -31.13 -2.51
CA ILE A 400 3.38 -32.06 -1.45
C ILE A 400 2.74 -33.32 -2.04
N ARG A 401 1.80 -33.18 -2.97
CA ARG A 401 1.15 -34.30 -3.66
C ARG A 401 2.17 -35.21 -4.35
N ASP A 402 3.14 -34.63 -5.04
CA ASP A 402 4.16 -35.38 -5.78
C ASP A 402 5.12 -36.09 -4.80
N THR A 403 5.44 -35.49 -3.65
CA THR A 403 6.21 -36.17 -2.58
C THR A 403 5.44 -37.35 -1.98
N LEU A 404 4.13 -37.19 -1.72
CA LEU A 404 3.27 -38.26 -1.22
C LEU A 404 3.15 -39.40 -2.25
N ARG A 405 3.13 -39.07 -3.54
CA ARG A 405 3.14 -40.06 -4.62
C ARG A 405 4.44 -40.87 -4.61
N GLN A 406 5.59 -40.20 -4.53
CA GLN A 406 6.90 -40.89 -4.47
C GLN A 406 7.00 -41.81 -3.24
N GLN A 407 6.50 -41.37 -2.08
CA GLN A 407 6.41 -42.22 -0.89
C GLN A 407 5.48 -43.42 -1.11
N ALA A 408 4.31 -43.20 -1.72
CA ALA A 408 3.35 -44.27 -2.01
C ALA A 408 3.89 -45.30 -3.02
N ASP A 409 4.85 -44.95 -3.87
CA ASP A 409 5.50 -45.87 -4.81
C ASP A 409 6.53 -46.79 -4.12
N GLY A 410 7.20 -46.32 -3.07
CA GLY A 410 8.20 -47.09 -2.31
C GLY A 410 7.70 -47.74 -1.01
N ALA A 411 6.51 -47.37 -0.52
CA ALA A 411 5.96 -47.86 0.74
C ALA A 411 5.36 -49.28 0.64
N ALA A 412 5.46 -50.05 1.73
CA ALA A 412 4.85 -51.37 1.85
C ALA A 412 3.38 -51.27 2.31
N ALA A 413 3.09 -50.33 3.22
CA ALA A 413 1.75 -50.04 3.71
C ALA A 413 1.41 -48.55 3.59
N THR A 414 0.11 -48.21 3.65
CA THR A 414 -0.34 -46.81 3.62
C THR A 414 0.05 -46.02 4.86
N GLN A 415 0.28 -46.68 5.99
CA GLN A 415 0.70 -46.07 7.25
C GLN A 415 2.16 -45.58 7.21
N ASP A 416 2.98 -46.11 6.29
CA ASP A 416 4.39 -45.72 6.13
C ASP A 416 4.55 -44.36 5.43
N ILE A 417 3.45 -43.78 4.92
CA ILE A 417 3.41 -42.50 4.21
C ILE A 417 3.26 -41.37 5.23
N ASP A 418 4.16 -40.38 5.17
CA ASP A 418 4.12 -39.21 6.04
C ASP A 418 3.15 -38.16 5.49
N ILE A 419 1.98 -38.04 6.12
CA ILE A 419 0.95 -37.05 5.75
C ILE A 419 1.10 -35.71 6.48
N SER A 420 2.05 -35.56 7.41
CA SER A 420 2.25 -34.33 8.21
C SER A 420 2.38 -33.05 7.37
N PRO A 421 3.05 -33.06 6.19
CA PRO A 421 3.12 -31.89 5.30
C PRO A 421 1.76 -31.45 4.77
N LEU A 422 0.84 -32.40 4.53
CA LEU A 422 -0.51 -32.11 4.07
C LEU A 422 -1.39 -31.57 5.21
N GLU A 423 -1.18 -32.05 6.43
CA GLU A 423 -1.95 -31.60 7.60
C GLU A 423 -1.58 -30.19 8.04
N SER A 424 -0.28 -29.87 7.98
CA SER A 424 0.26 -28.55 8.28
C SER A 424 -0.02 -27.51 7.18
N PHE A 425 -0.48 -27.95 6.00
CA PHE A 425 -0.84 -27.04 4.91
C PHE A 425 -2.00 -26.12 5.32
N ASN A 426 -1.74 -24.82 5.31
CA ASN A 426 -2.68 -23.82 5.77
C ASN A 426 -3.77 -23.53 4.72
N THR A 427 -4.85 -24.32 4.74
CA THR A 427 -6.00 -24.15 3.85
C THR A 427 -6.75 -22.83 4.05
N LEU A 428 -6.67 -22.24 5.25
CA LEU A 428 -7.28 -20.94 5.57
C LEU A 428 -6.61 -19.78 4.84
N ALA A 429 -5.34 -19.94 4.44
CA ALA A 429 -4.60 -18.93 3.69
C ALA A 429 -5.07 -18.79 2.23
N ILE A 430 -5.83 -19.76 1.71
CA ILE A 430 -6.40 -19.70 0.35
C ILE A 430 -7.61 -18.76 0.38
N GLU A 431 -7.49 -17.64 -0.34
CA GLU A 431 -8.55 -16.62 -0.45
C GLU A 431 -9.68 -17.08 -1.35
N ASP A 432 -9.35 -17.79 -2.44
CA ASP A 432 -10.34 -18.26 -3.38
C ASP A 432 -11.18 -19.39 -2.80
N ALA A 433 -12.50 -19.20 -2.79
CA ALA A 433 -13.43 -20.13 -2.18
C ALA A 433 -13.50 -21.46 -2.96
N VAL A 434 -13.35 -21.43 -4.28
CA VAL A 434 -13.42 -22.62 -5.13
C VAL A 434 -12.18 -23.49 -4.92
N LEU A 435 -11.00 -22.91 -5.10
CA LEU A 435 -9.74 -23.61 -4.87
C LEU A 435 -9.65 -24.13 -3.43
N ARG A 436 -10.07 -23.33 -2.44
CA ARG A 436 -10.07 -23.75 -1.04
C ARG A 436 -10.93 -24.99 -0.78
N ARG A 437 -12.13 -25.06 -1.38
CA ARG A 437 -13.00 -26.26 -1.28
C ARG A 437 -12.32 -27.47 -1.90
N GLN A 438 -11.76 -27.33 -3.09
CA GLN A 438 -11.03 -28.43 -3.76
C GLN A 438 -9.86 -28.95 -2.93
N VAL A 439 -9.11 -28.05 -2.30
CA VAL A 439 -7.99 -28.42 -1.42
C VAL A 439 -8.46 -29.10 -0.14
N CYS A 440 -9.54 -28.62 0.49
CA CYS A 440 -10.12 -29.29 1.65
C CYS A 440 -10.64 -30.70 1.28
N ASP A 441 -11.38 -30.83 0.18
CA ASP A 441 -11.89 -32.11 -0.29
C ASP A 441 -10.76 -33.11 -0.58
N PHE A 442 -9.66 -32.62 -1.18
CA PHE A 442 -8.45 -33.40 -1.41
C PHE A 442 -7.82 -33.87 -0.10
N ARG A 443 -7.58 -32.94 0.83
CA ARG A 443 -7.01 -33.24 2.15
C ARG A 443 -7.84 -34.28 2.90
N ASP A 444 -9.15 -34.05 3.00
CA ASP A 444 -10.07 -34.95 3.70
C ASP A 444 -10.14 -36.33 3.03
N ARG A 445 -10.00 -36.39 1.70
CA ARG A 445 -9.97 -37.67 0.97
C ARG A 445 -8.69 -38.45 1.28
N VAL A 446 -7.53 -37.80 1.23
CA VAL A 446 -6.23 -38.44 1.53
C VAL A 446 -6.19 -38.90 3.00
N GLN A 447 -6.58 -38.04 3.93
CA GLN A 447 -6.62 -38.37 5.36
C GLN A 447 -7.57 -39.55 5.64
N ARG A 448 -8.75 -39.60 5.01
CA ARG A 448 -9.66 -40.74 5.15
C ARG A 448 -9.07 -42.05 4.63
N LEU A 449 -8.36 -42.02 3.51
CA LEU A 449 -7.72 -43.21 2.95
C LEU A 449 -6.55 -43.70 3.81
N TRP A 450 -5.79 -42.76 4.37
CA TRP A 450 -4.70 -43.05 5.30
C TRP A 450 -5.23 -43.65 6.62
N ASN A 451 -6.22 -43.01 7.26
CA ASN A 451 -6.84 -43.51 8.51
C ASN A 451 -7.45 -44.92 8.35
N ASN A 452 -8.04 -45.21 7.20
CA ASN A 452 -8.66 -46.51 6.93
C ASN A 452 -7.67 -47.58 6.44
N SER A 453 -6.37 -47.29 6.40
CA SER A 453 -5.34 -48.19 5.86
C SER A 453 -5.71 -48.75 4.48
N ALA A 454 -6.23 -47.88 3.60
CA ALA A 454 -6.71 -48.27 2.28
C ALA A 454 -5.58 -48.92 1.44
N PRO A 455 -5.90 -49.75 0.44
CA PRO A 455 -4.88 -50.33 -0.43
C PRO A 455 -4.14 -49.22 -1.22
N LEU A 456 -2.82 -49.34 -1.34
CA LEU A 456 -1.93 -48.35 -2.00
C LEU A 456 -2.42 -47.92 -3.40
N PRO A 457 -2.91 -48.82 -4.28
CA PRO A 457 -3.45 -48.41 -5.59
C PRO A 457 -4.61 -47.41 -5.51
N LYS A 458 -5.45 -47.52 -4.47
CA LYS A 458 -6.59 -46.61 -4.25
C LYS A 458 -6.13 -45.24 -3.74
N LEU A 459 -5.05 -45.21 -2.96
CA LEU A 459 -4.43 -43.95 -2.55
C LEU A 459 -3.75 -43.25 -3.73
N ARG A 460 -3.00 -44.00 -4.56
CA ARG A 460 -2.38 -43.45 -5.80
C ARG A 460 -3.42 -42.88 -6.75
N SER A 461 -4.51 -43.60 -7.02
CA SER A 461 -5.57 -43.10 -7.89
C SER A 461 -6.27 -41.86 -7.32
N ALA A 462 -6.42 -41.75 -6.00
CA ALA A 462 -6.97 -40.55 -5.37
C ALA A 462 -6.05 -39.33 -5.49
N LEU A 463 -4.72 -39.53 -5.43
CA LEU A 463 -3.73 -38.47 -5.67
C LEU A 463 -3.75 -37.99 -7.13
N GLU A 464 -3.95 -38.90 -8.09
CA GLU A 464 -3.97 -38.57 -9.52
C GLU A 464 -5.30 -37.99 -10.00
N ALA A 465 -6.42 -38.46 -9.47
CA ALA A 465 -7.75 -38.03 -9.90
C ALA A 465 -8.09 -36.59 -9.53
N THR A 466 -7.31 -35.96 -8.65
CA THR A 466 -7.60 -34.61 -8.16
C THR A 466 -6.94 -33.57 -9.05
N THR A 467 -7.74 -32.93 -9.90
CA THR A 467 -7.35 -31.75 -10.67
C THR A 467 -7.82 -30.50 -9.94
N PHE A 468 -6.91 -29.54 -9.76
CA PHE A 468 -7.23 -28.25 -9.14
C PHE A 468 -7.46 -27.20 -10.22
N THR A 469 -8.55 -26.45 -10.11
CA THR A 469 -8.88 -25.37 -11.04
C THR A 469 -8.49 -24.03 -10.41
N LEU A 470 -7.80 -23.19 -11.16
CA LEU A 470 -7.50 -21.83 -10.73
C LEU A 470 -8.72 -20.91 -10.90
N PRO A 471 -8.75 -19.76 -10.21
CA PRO A 471 -9.77 -18.75 -10.44
C PRO A 471 -9.85 -18.37 -11.92
N GLU A 472 -11.06 -18.44 -12.48
CA GLU A 472 -11.36 -18.05 -13.85
C GLU A 472 -11.84 -16.60 -13.92
N TRP A 473 -11.60 -15.98 -15.06
CA TRP A 473 -12.05 -14.61 -15.31
C TRP A 473 -13.56 -14.59 -15.51
N ASN A 474 -14.21 -13.52 -15.04
CA ASN A 474 -15.64 -13.32 -15.31
C ASN A 474 -15.86 -12.86 -16.76
N PRO A 475 -16.47 -13.67 -17.65
CA PRO A 475 -16.58 -13.37 -19.07
C PRO A 475 -17.40 -12.11 -19.39
N TYR A 476 -18.21 -11.62 -18.44
CA TYR A 476 -19.04 -10.43 -18.60
C TYR A 476 -18.31 -9.12 -18.30
N ILE A 477 -17.06 -9.18 -17.82
CA ILE A 477 -16.23 -8.01 -17.54
C ILE A 477 -15.14 -7.95 -18.61
N ALA A 478 -14.96 -6.77 -19.22
CA ALA A 478 -13.89 -6.57 -20.20
C ALA A 478 -12.52 -6.67 -19.51
N ILE A 479 -11.62 -7.47 -20.08
CA ILE A 479 -10.22 -7.54 -19.64
C ILE A 479 -9.47 -6.35 -20.22
N ASP A 480 -8.74 -5.65 -19.35
CA ASP A 480 -7.74 -4.69 -19.74
C ASP A 480 -6.44 -5.43 -20.08
N GLN A 481 -6.19 -5.59 -21.38
CA GLN A 481 -5.02 -6.28 -21.90
C GLN A 481 -3.73 -5.62 -21.44
N ARG A 482 -3.70 -4.28 -21.36
CA ARG A 482 -2.49 -3.55 -20.96
C ARG A 482 -2.09 -3.87 -19.51
N VAL A 483 -3.06 -4.06 -18.63
CA VAL A 483 -2.82 -4.49 -17.24
C VAL A 483 -2.40 -5.96 -17.19
N SER A 484 -3.00 -6.82 -18.01
CA SER A 484 -2.62 -8.22 -18.13
C SER A 484 -1.16 -8.39 -18.53
N ASP A 485 -0.73 -7.70 -19.57
CA ASP A 485 0.64 -7.75 -20.10
C ASP A 485 1.65 -7.29 -19.05
N VAL A 486 1.35 -6.20 -18.33
CA VAL A 486 2.26 -5.68 -17.30
C VAL A 486 2.43 -6.66 -16.15
N MET A 487 1.37 -7.39 -15.82
CA MET A 487 1.39 -8.31 -14.70
C MET A 487 1.95 -9.68 -15.04
N GLU A 488 2.35 -10.00 -16.27
CA GLU A 488 2.78 -11.35 -16.66
C GLU A 488 4.04 -11.80 -15.90
N MET A 489 5.10 -11.00 -15.90
CA MET A 489 6.40 -11.35 -15.28
C MET A 489 6.48 -11.10 -13.77
N VAL A 490 5.57 -10.31 -13.21
CA VAL A 490 5.68 -9.79 -11.83
C VAL A 490 5.46 -10.88 -10.76
N GLU A 491 6.37 -11.02 -9.79
CA GLU A 491 6.15 -11.87 -8.62
C GLU A 491 5.19 -11.16 -7.64
N VAL A 492 4.10 -11.83 -7.25
CA VAL A 492 3.12 -11.25 -6.32
C VAL A 492 3.36 -11.79 -4.91
N ARG A 493 3.46 -10.89 -3.93
CA ARG A 493 3.62 -11.20 -2.50
C ARG A 493 2.48 -10.59 -1.68
N LYS A 494 1.80 -11.42 -0.90
CA LYS A 494 0.74 -11.00 0.02
C LYS A 494 1.34 -10.69 1.39
N VAL A 495 1.21 -9.45 1.85
CA VAL A 495 1.58 -9.05 3.23
C VAL A 495 0.42 -9.40 4.16
N GLN A 496 0.68 -10.32 5.08
CA GLN A 496 -0.31 -10.82 6.03
C GLN A 496 -0.32 -10.01 7.33
N GLY A 497 -1.15 -10.42 8.30
CA GLY A 497 -1.00 -9.97 9.68
C GLY A 497 0.30 -10.50 10.29
N LEU A 498 0.78 -9.87 11.35
CA LEU A 498 1.93 -10.32 12.12
C LEU A 498 1.65 -11.69 12.75
N SER A 499 2.69 -12.48 12.90
CA SER A 499 2.66 -13.61 13.84
C SER A 499 2.56 -13.13 15.29
N LYS A 500 2.17 -14.02 16.21
CA LYS A 500 2.12 -13.66 17.65
C LYS A 500 3.50 -13.26 18.19
N LEU A 501 4.58 -13.86 17.70
CA LEU A 501 5.95 -13.54 18.10
C LEU A 501 6.36 -12.14 17.60
N GLU A 502 6.06 -11.82 16.35
CA GLU A 502 6.28 -10.49 15.77
C GLU A 502 5.44 -9.42 16.49
N ALA A 503 4.17 -9.72 16.79
CA ALA A 503 3.29 -8.82 17.53
C ALA A 503 3.82 -8.54 18.94
N ARG A 504 4.34 -9.57 19.63
CA ARG A 504 5.03 -9.40 20.92
C ARG A 504 6.22 -8.45 20.80
N GLY A 505 7.09 -8.62 19.81
CA GLY A 505 8.26 -7.76 19.61
C GLY A 505 7.89 -6.29 19.38
N VAL A 506 6.82 -6.03 18.63
CA VAL A 506 6.27 -4.68 18.43
C VAL A 506 5.69 -4.10 19.72
N MET A 507 4.93 -4.88 20.47
CA MET A 507 4.34 -4.43 21.74
C MET A 507 5.41 -4.19 22.81
N GLU A 508 6.47 -5.00 22.85
CA GLU A 508 7.63 -4.76 23.71
C GLU A 508 8.32 -3.44 23.36
N TYR A 509 8.44 -3.12 22.07
CA TYR A 509 8.95 -1.81 21.64
C TYR A 509 8.05 -0.65 22.07
N TYR A 510 6.72 -0.80 21.98
CA TYR A 510 5.77 0.20 22.46
C TYR A 510 5.84 0.39 23.97
N ALA A 511 6.02 -0.68 24.74
CA ALA A 511 6.18 -0.62 26.18
C ALA A 511 7.51 0.06 26.58
N ARG A 512 8.62 -0.34 25.95
CA ARG A 512 9.96 0.23 26.23
C ARG A 512 10.07 1.71 25.83
N SER A 513 9.32 2.15 24.83
CA SER A 513 9.25 3.57 24.43
C SER A 513 8.34 4.42 25.33
N GLY A 514 7.66 3.80 26.30
CA GLY A 514 6.73 4.46 27.22
C GLY A 514 5.35 4.77 26.60
N MET A 515 5.09 4.29 25.38
CA MET A 515 3.83 4.49 24.68
C MET A 515 2.73 3.53 25.13
N MET A 516 3.12 2.36 25.61
CA MET A 516 2.23 1.36 26.19
C MET A 516 2.56 1.17 27.67
N ARG A 517 1.55 1.31 28.54
CA ARG A 517 1.72 1.25 30.01
C ARG A 517 1.58 -0.15 30.59
N SER A 518 0.90 -1.06 29.89
CA SER A 518 0.67 -2.42 30.35
C SER A 518 1.90 -3.31 30.15
N ALA A 519 2.09 -4.27 31.06
CA ALA A 519 3.11 -5.30 30.91
C ALA A 519 2.76 -6.22 29.72
N VAL A 520 3.77 -6.52 28.90
CA VAL A 520 3.60 -7.39 27.72
C VAL A 520 3.62 -8.85 28.18
N THR A 521 2.45 -9.38 28.49
CA THR A 521 2.24 -10.81 28.81
C THR A 521 1.70 -11.55 27.58
N GLU A 522 1.88 -12.87 27.52
CA GLU A 522 1.37 -13.66 26.39
C GLU A 522 -0.14 -13.59 26.22
N GLY A 523 -0.89 -13.52 27.34
CA GLY A 523 -2.34 -13.34 27.34
C GLY A 523 -2.74 -12.02 26.67
N LEU A 524 -2.09 -10.92 27.07
CA LEU A 524 -2.35 -9.60 26.50
C LEU A 524 -1.93 -9.50 25.04
N VAL A 525 -0.80 -10.11 24.65
CA VAL A 525 -0.40 -10.22 23.23
C VAL A 525 -1.46 -10.97 22.43
N SER A 526 -1.97 -12.10 22.93
CA SER A 526 -2.98 -12.88 22.23
C SER A 526 -4.31 -12.12 22.11
N GLU A 527 -4.72 -11.41 23.15
CA GLU A 527 -5.92 -10.56 23.14
C GLU A 527 -5.80 -9.45 22.08
N GLN A 528 -4.73 -8.66 22.14
CA GLN A 528 -4.50 -7.55 21.21
C GLN A 528 -4.32 -8.05 19.77
N TRP A 529 -3.65 -9.18 19.58
CA TRP A 529 -3.49 -9.81 18.27
C TRP A 529 -4.84 -10.25 17.68
N SER A 530 -5.73 -10.81 18.50
CA SER A 530 -7.09 -11.20 18.10
C SER A 530 -7.96 -9.97 17.79
N LEU A 531 -7.93 -8.94 18.63
CA LEU A 531 -8.63 -7.68 18.41
C LEU A 531 -8.16 -6.96 17.13
N ALA A 532 -6.88 -7.08 16.81
CA ALA A 532 -6.28 -6.58 15.58
C ALA A 532 -6.60 -7.41 14.32
N GLY A 533 -7.56 -8.34 14.38
CA GLY A 533 -7.98 -9.14 13.23
C GLY A 533 -6.89 -10.09 12.75
N ASN A 534 -6.35 -10.90 13.66
CA ASN A 534 -5.21 -11.80 13.43
C ASN A 534 -3.90 -11.04 13.11
N GLY A 535 -3.62 -9.99 13.88
CA GLY A 535 -2.33 -9.30 13.86
C GLY A 535 -2.15 -8.25 12.76
N ILE A 536 -3.20 -7.60 12.26
CA ILE A 536 -3.03 -6.46 11.34
C ILE A 536 -2.31 -5.32 12.08
N VAL A 537 -1.06 -5.04 11.69
CA VAL A 537 -0.16 -4.09 12.37
C VAL A 537 -0.83 -2.76 12.68
N GLY A 538 -1.51 -2.16 11.69
CA GLY A 538 -2.14 -0.86 11.87
C GLY A 538 -3.36 -0.87 12.80
N GLU A 539 -4.03 -2.01 12.98
CA GLU A 539 -5.09 -2.14 13.98
C GLU A 539 -4.50 -2.48 15.35
N LEU A 540 -3.40 -3.24 15.39
CA LEU A 540 -2.63 -3.52 16.61
C LEU A 540 -2.08 -2.23 17.24
N GLU A 541 -1.50 -1.34 16.42
CA GLU A 541 -1.00 -0.03 16.87
C GLU A 541 -2.14 0.82 17.46
N LYS A 542 -3.30 0.84 16.81
CA LYS A 542 -4.47 1.56 17.34
C LYS A 542 -4.93 0.96 18.67
N ALA A 543 -5.06 -0.36 18.74
CA ALA A 543 -5.58 -1.07 19.90
C ALA A 543 -4.63 -1.04 21.11
N ALA A 544 -3.32 -0.98 20.87
CA ALA A 544 -2.32 -0.96 21.94
C ALA A 544 -1.91 0.46 22.37
N VAL A 545 -1.88 1.44 21.46
CA VAL A 545 -1.31 2.78 21.71
C VAL A 545 -2.32 3.91 21.59
N MET A 546 -3.23 3.88 20.62
CA MET A 546 -4.13 5.01 20.35
C MET A 546 -5.46 4.95 21.10
N THR A 547 -5.89 3.76 21.52
CA THR A 547 -7.08 3.56 22.35
C THR A 547 -6.87 4.19 23.72
N ARG A 548 -7.81 5.04 24.11
CA ARG A 548 -7.92 5.53 25.48
C ARG A 548 -8.80 4.54 26.23
N PHE A 549 -8.21 3.78 27.15
CA PHE A 549 -8.93 3.01 28.14
C PHE A 549 -9.14 3.83 29.40
#